data_AF-A0A9D8KYJ5-F1
#
_entry.id   AF-A0A9D8KYJ5-F1
#
_cell.length_a   1.000
_cell.length_b   1.000
_cell.length_c   1.000
_cell.angle_alpha   90.00
_cell.angle_beta   90.00
_cell.angle_gamma   90.00
#
_symmetry.space_group_name_H-M   'P 1'
#
loop_
_entity.id
_entity.type
_entity.pdbx_description
1 polymer ?
#
loop_
_entity_poly.entity_id
_entity_poly.type
_entity_poly.pdbx_seq_one_letter_code
_entity_poly.pdbx_strand_id
1 'polypeptide(L)'
;SLRWQKEPETRESDLRALAELLAGMRIAGGSLIPPAHPWRRRYQPWALELTGTAADRQALFAKARMRLLPGFALVSRDDLLAERLQQQEQSGKAPDPLDAWLSLSRINWRWQADHDTGKGSWSNDRTGNGWVVPIPVGYGALGELHAAGSVVNTRDAVTPFRFVESLYSVGQWVSPHRLHVPESLLWYADTQPELGLYRCRNDHAQPPNEDELDTPFEFDTTTY
;
A
#
# COMPACT_ATOMS: atom_id res chain seq x y z
N SER A 1 23.22 6.61 -14.29
CA SER A 1 23.11 6.34 -12.85
C SER A 1 24.09 7.18 -11.99
N LEU A 2 25.38 7.25 -12.32
CA LEU A 2 26.40 7.99 -11.51
C LEU A 2 26.37 9.53 -11.54
N ARG A 3 25.60 10.19 -12.43
CA ARG A 3 25.54 11.68 -12.49
C ARG A 3 24.72 12.28 -11.34
N TRP A 4 23.56 11.69 -11.06
CA TRP A 4 22.68 12.09 -9.96
C TRP A 4 23.34 12.07 -8.58
N GLN A 5 24.29 11.14 -8.37
CA GLN A 5 25.02 10.99 -7.11
C GLN A 5 26.13 12.04 -6.91
N LYS A 6 26.55 12.75 -7.96
CA LYS A 6 27.76 13.61 -7.92
C LYS A 6 27.46 15.10 -7.96
N GLU A 7 26.27 15.51 -8.40
CA GLU A 7 25.95 16.93 -8.66
C GLU A 7 24.62 17.34 -7.99
N PRO A 8 24.65 17.97 -6.80
CA PRO A 8 23.43 18.35 -6.07
C PRO A 8 22.54 19.35 -6.82
N GLU A 9 23.12 20.20 -7.67
CA GLU A 9 22.38 21.14 -8.52
C GLU A 9 21.54 20.42 -9.58
N THR A 10 22.02 19.30 -10.13
CA THR A 10 21.24 18.49 -11.09
C THR A 10 20.02 17.86 -10.43
N ARG A 11 20.15 17.41 -9.18
CA ARG A 11 19.04 16.85 -8.41
C ARG A 11 17.94 17.89 -8.15
N GLU A 12 18.30 19.10 -7.76
CA GLU A 12 17.31 20.16 -7.54
C GLU A 12 16.62 20.58 -8.84
N SER A 13 17.38 20.66 -9.94
CA SER A 13 16.82 20.90 -11.27
C SER A 13 15.84 19.80 -11.67
N ASP A 14 16.20 18.53 -11.48
CA ASP A 14 15.36 17.42 -11.89
C ASP A 14 14.11 17.31 -11.02
N LEU A 15 14.21 17.55 -9.70
CA LEU A 15 13.03 17.61 -8.82
C LEU A 15 12.08 18.75 -9.23
N ARG A 16 12.61 19.89 -9.67
CA ARG A 16 11.79 21.00 -10.18
C ARG A 16 11.10 20.62 -11.49
N ALA A 17 11.84 20.03 -12.43
CA ALA A 17 11.28 19.55 -13.70
C ALA A 17 10.18 18.51 -13.47
N LEU A 18 10.38 17.56 -12.55
CA LEU A 18 9.35 16.59 -12.17
C LEU A 18 8.11 17.25 -11.56
N ALA A 19 8.29 18.24 -10.67
CA ALA A 19 7.17 18.95 -10.07
C ALA A 19 6.34 19.73 -11.12
N GLU A 20 7.01 20.36 -12.10
CA GLU A 20 6.35 21.05 -13.21
C GLU A 20 5.59 20.09 -14.12
N LEU A 21 6.18 18.94 -14.44
CA LEU A 21 5.52 17.89 -15.21
C LEU A 21 4.26 17.36 -14.48
N LEU A 22 4.40 17.07 -13.18
CA LEU A 22 3.28 16.57 -12.37
C LEU A 22 2.16 17.60 -12.23
N ALA A 23 2.47 18.90 -12.15
CA ALA A 23 1.44 19.94 -12.06
C ALA A 23 0.49 19.98 -13.27
N GLY A 24 0.93 19.48 -14.43
CA GLY A 24 0.09 19.34 -15.62
C GLY A 24 -0.70 18.02 -15.71
N MET A 25 -0.52 17.09 -14.76
CA MET A 25 -1.12 15.76 -14.79
C MET A 25 -2.40 15.66 -13.93
N ARG A 26 -3.04 14.49 -14.01
CA ARG A 26 -4.23 14.14 -13.23
C ARG A 26 -4.00 12.87 -12.42
N ILE A 27 -4.61 12.79 -11.23
CA ILE A 27 -4.61 11.60 -10.38
C ILE A 27 -6.06 11.21 -10.10
N ALA A 28 -6.41 9.94 -10.33
CA ALA A 28 -7.78 9.41 -10.16
C ALA A 28 -8.86 10.28 -10.84
N GLY A 29 -8.52 10.87 -12.00
CA GLY A 29 -9.40 11.77 -12.76
C GLY A 29 -9.42 13.23 -12.28
N GLY A 30 -8.88 13.54 -11.10
CA GLY A 30 -8.76 14.89 -10.56
C GLY A 30 -7.49 15.62 -10.98
N SER A 31 -7.52 16.95 -10.97
CA SER A 31 -6.35 17.79 -11.26
C SER A 31 -5.43 17.90 -10.04
N LEU A 32 -4.12 17.94 -10.28
CA LEU A 32 -3.14 18.28 -9.24
C LEU A 32 -3.10 19.79 -9.04
N ILE A 33 -3.37 20.23 -7.81
CA ILE A 33 -3.40 21.65 -7.45
C ILE A 33 -2.09 22.00 -6.74
N PRO A 34 -1.29 22.95 -7.27
CA PRO A 34 -0.11 23.44 -6.58
C PRO A 34 -0.47 24.04 -5.21
N PRO A 35 0.37 23.83 -4.18
CA PRO A 35 0.12 24.39 -2.86
C PRO A 35 0.17 25.92 -2.91
N ALA A 36 -0.66 26.58 -2.11
CA ALA A 36 -0.69 28.06 -2.03
C ALA A 36 0.63 28.68 -1.53
N HIS A 37 1.42 27.90 -0.79
CA HIS A 37 2.71 28.32 -0.23
C HIS A 37 3.81 27.32 -0.61
N PRO A 38 4.24 27.26 -1.89
CA PRO A 38 5.16 26.24 -2.35
C PRO A 38 6.51 26.29 -1.62
N TRP A 39 6.97 27.47 -1.19
CA TRP A 39 8.23 27.66 -0.47
C TRP A 39 8.29 26.97 0.90
N ARG A 40 7.16 26.56 1.50
CA ARG A 40 7.19 25.85 2.80
C ARG A 40 7.83 24.47 2.62
N ARG A 41 8.80 24.14 3.48
CA ARG A 41 9.56 22.87 3.43
C ARG A 41 8.72 21.59 3.36
N ARG A 42 7.52 21.60 3.97
CA ARG A 42 6.58 20.46 3.92
C ARG A 42 5.97 20.21 2.52
N TYR A 43 5.97 21.22 1.66
CA TYR A 43 5.40 21.14 0.31
C TYR A 43 6.48 21.09 -0.79
N GLN A 44 7.75 21.21 -0.40
CA GLN A 44 8.88 21.07 -1.32
C GLN A 44 9.11 19.59 -1.65
N PRO A 45 9.23 19.23 -2.94
CA PRO A 45 9.61 17.89 -3.34
C PRO A 45 11.00 17.57 -2.79
N TRP A 46 11.26 16.29 -2.55
CA TRP A 46 12.52 15.84 -2.00
C TRP A 46 12.82 14.43 -2.49
N ALA A 47 14.10 14.13 -2.63
CA ALA A 47 14.60 12.80 -2.98
C ALA A 47 15.28 12.18 -1.76
N LEU A 48 15.18 10.87 -1.65
CA LEU A 48 15.89 10.08 -0.65
C LEU A 48 16.90 9.17 -1.35
N GLU A 49 18.16 9.30 -0.99
CA GLU A 49 19.22 8.44 -1.51
C GLU A 49 19.48 7.31 -0.53
N LEU A 50 18.83 6.17 -0.79
CA LEU A 50 18.99 4.95 0.00
C LEU A 50 20.30 4.23 -0.38
N THR A 51 21.43 4.92 -0.18
CA THR A 51 22.78 4.41 -0.40
C THR A 51 23.46 4.08 0.95
N GLY A 52 24.64 3.46 0.92
CA GLY A 52 25.36 3.07 2.13
C GLY A 52 24.93 1.72 2.69
N THR A 53 25.20 1.48 3.98
CA THR A 53 24.86 0.21 4.65
C THR A 53 23.36 0.09 4.92
N ALA A 54 22.88 -1.10 5.28
CA ALA A 54 21.48 -1.30 5.66
C ALA A 54 21.07 -0.41 6.85
N ALA A 55 21.96 -0.25 7.84
CA ALA A 55 21.72 0.61 8.99
C ALA A 55 21.63 2.10 8.61
N ASP A 56 22.48 2.57 7.69
CA ASP A 56 22.44 3.96 7.20
C ASP A 56 21.11 4.25 6.49
N ARG A 57 20.68 3.33 5.61
CA ARG A 57 19.40 3.43 4.90
C ARG A 57 18.21 3.43 5.87
N GLN A 58 18.25 2.57 6.88
CA GLN A 58 17.22 2.48 7.92
C GLN A 58 17.10 3.79 8.71
N ALA A 59 18.22 4.34 9.18
CA ALA A 59 18.25 5.59 9.94
C ALA A 59 17.80 6.79 9.09
N LEU A 60 18.19 6.82 7.81
CA LEU A 60 17.77 7.84 6.86
C LEU A 60 16.26 7.76 6.58
N PHE A 61 15.72 6.56 6.36
CA PHE A 61 14.30 6.34 6.15
C PHE A 61 13.48 6.67 7.40
N ALA A 62 13.97 6.34 8.60
CA ALA A 62 13.31 6.67 9.86
C ALA A 62 13.06 8.18 10.03
N LYS A 63 14.00 9.02 9.57
CA LYS A 63 13.82 10.49 9.55
C LYS A 63 12.87 10.92 8.42
N ALA A 64 12.99 10.31 7.26
CA ALA A 64 12.21 10.66 6.07
C ALA A 64 10.71 10.37 6.24
N ARG A 65 10.34 9.21 6.82
CA ARG A 65 8.95 8.79 7.03
C ARG A 65 8.17 9.75 7.95
N MET A 66 8.86 10.46 8.84
CA MET A 66 8.23 11.48 9.69
C MET A 66 7.70 12.69 8.91
N ARG A 67 8.26 12.97 7.72
CA ARG A 67 7.76 14.04 6.82
C ARG A 67 6.42 13.68 6.16
N LEU A 68 6.04 12.39 6.18
CA LEU A 68 4.78 11.91 5.62
C LEU A 68 3.61 12.07 6.60
N LEU A 69 3.88 12.46 7.86
CA LEU A 69 2.85 12.78 8.83
C LEU A 69 2.17 14.13 8.52
N PRO A 70 0.87 14.28 8.79
CA PRO A 70 -0.02 13.35 9.50
C PRO A 70 -0.74 12.33 8.58
N GLY A 71 -0.17 12.00 7.42
CA GLY A 71 -0.75 11.03 6.49
C GLY A 71 -0.68 9.58 6.97
N PHE A 72 -1.37 8.71 6.24
CA PHE A 72 -1.33 7.26 6.39
C PHE A 72 -0.89 6.63 5.08
N ALA A 73 -0.10 5.57 5.16
CA ALA A 73 0.29 4.76 4.02
C ALA A 73 -0.69 3.60 3.84
N LEU A 74 -1.07 3.34 2.59
CA LEU A 74 -1.81 2.14 2.24
C LEU A 74 -0.81 1.06 1.84
N VAL A 75 -0.87 -0.10 2.50
CA VAL A 75 -0.02 -1.27 2.22
C VAL A 75 -0.88 -2.49 1.90
N SER A 76 -0.35 -3.46 1.14
CA SER A 76 -1.05 -4.72 0.90
C SER A 76 -1.03 -5.60 2.14
N ARG A 77 -2.11 -6.35 2.38
CA ARG A 77 -2.22 -7.37 3.42
C ARG A 77 -2.84 -8.66 2.87
N ASP A 78 -2.33 -9.13 1.73
CA ASP A 78 -2.74 -10.40 1.13
C ASP A 78 -2.64 -11.59 2.12
N ASP A 79 -1.69 -11.50 3.06
CA ASP A 79 -1.48 -12.44 4.17
C ASP A 79 -2.72 -12.57 5.07
N LEU A 80 -3.38 -11.46 5.45
CA LEU A 80 -4.59 -11.50 6.29
C LEU A 80 -5.74 -12.24 5.61
N LEU A 81 -5.86 -12.12 4.28
CA LEU A 81 -6.87 -12.83 3.52
C LEU A 81 -6.58 -14.33 3.50
N ALA A 82 -5.32 -14.72 3.31
CA ALA A 82 -4.89 -16.12 3.36
C ALA A 82 -5.09 -16.74 4.75
N GLU A 83 -4.72 -16.02 5.81
CA GLU A 83 -4.95 -16.43 7.20
C GLU A 83 -6.44 -16.63 7.50
N ARG A 84 -7.29 -15.70 7.03
CA ARG A 84 -8.75 -15.79 7.22
C ARG A 84 -9.35 -16.99 6.50
N LEU A 85 -8.89 -17.28 5.30
CA LEU A 85 -9.28 -18.49 4.56
C LEU A 85 -8.89 -19.76 5.32
N GLN A 86 -7.66 -19.83 5.81
CA GLN A 86 -7.18 -20.97 6.60
C GLN A 86 -7.98 -21.16 7.90
N GLN A 87 -8.37 -20.07 8.58
CA GLN A 87 -9.22 -20.12 9.77
C GLN A 87 -10.63 -20.68 9.46
N GLN A 88 -11.19 -20.39 8.28
CA GLN A 88 -12.48 -20.93 7.86
C GLN A 88 -12.41 -22.45 7.65
N GLU A 89 -11.35 -22.93 7.00
CA GLU A 89 -11.10 -24.36 6.79
C GLU A 89 -10.99 -25.12 8.12
N GLN A 90 -10.22 -24.57 9.07
CA GLN A 90 -10.05 -25.16 10.41
C GLN A 90 -11.36 -25.21 11.21
N SER A 91 -12.27 -24.26 10.96
CA SER A 91 -13.58 -24.20 11.61
C SER A 91 -14.60 -25.19 11.01
N GLY A 92 -14.19 -26.00 10.03
CA GLY A 92 -15.04 -26.99 9.35
C GLY A 92 -15.99 -26.39 8.32
N LYS A 93 -15.83 -25.12 7.97
CA LYS A 93 -16.57 -24.47 6.87
C LYS A 93 -15.78 -24.64 5.58
N ALA A 94 -16.46 -24.89 4.46
CA ALA A 94 -15.82 -24.83 3.15
C ALA A 94 -15.25 -23.42 2.93
N PRO A 95 -13.96 -23.29 2.52
CA PRO A 95 -13.33 -22.00 2.32
C PRO A 95 -14.06 -21.24 1.20
N ASP A 96 -14.48 -20.01 1.49
CA ASP A 96 -15.08 -19.10 0.51
C ASP A 96 -14.29 -17.79 0.50
N PRO A 97 -13.46 -17.54 -0.54
CA PRO A 97 -12.65 -16.33 -0.65
C PRO A 97 -13.45 -15.04 -0.57
N LEU A 98 -14.68 -15.03 -1.10
CA LEU A 98 -15.52 -13.84 -1.05
C LEU A 98 -16.02 -13.60 0.38
N ASP A 99 -16.49 -14.63 1.07
CA ASP A 99 -16.89 -14.50 2.48
C ASP A 99 -15.70 -14.17 3.39
N ALA A 100 -14.51 -14.74 3.14
CA ALA A 100 -13.28 -14.39 3.86
C ALA A 100 -12.96 -12.90 3.68
N TRP A 101 -13.00 -12.40 2.45
CA TRP A 101 -12.76 -10.99 2.13
C TRP A 101 -13.82 -10.05 2.75
N LEU A 102 -15.11 -10.42 2.66
CA LEU A 102 -16.20 -9.67 3.29
C LEU A 102 -16.10 -9.69 4.82
N SER A 103 -15.64 -10.79 5.41
CA SER A 103 -15.46 -10.91 6.86
C SER A 103 -14.37 -9.96 7.38
N LEU A 104 -13.36 -9.63 6.57
CA LEU A 104 -12.33 -8.63 6.88
C LEU A 104 -12.83 -7.19 6.72
N SER A 105 -13.92 -7.00 5.95
CA SER A 105 -14.53 -5.69 5.70
C SER A 105 -15.56 -5.28 6.77
N ARG A 106 -15.91 -6.19 7.70
CA ARG A 106 -16.90 -5.96 8.77
C ARG A 106 -16.30 -6.22 10.16
N ILE A 107 -16.98 -5.76 11.20
CA ILE A 107 -16.64 -6.09 12.59
C ILE A 107 -17.45 -7.32 12.98
N ASN A 108 -16.80 -8.46 13.23
CA ASN A 108 -17.49 -9.70 13.60
C ASN A 108 -17.49 -9.84 15.12
N TRP A 109 -18.65 -9.68 15.74
CA TRP A 109 -18.84 -9.90 17.17
C TRP A 109 -19.13 -11.37 17.47
N ARG A 110 -18.44 -11.92 18.46
CA ARG A 110 -18.62 -13.29 18.94
C ARG A 110 -18.74 -13.29 20.45
N TRP A 111 -19.74 -14.01 20.95
CA TRP A 111 -19.89 -14.27 22.37
C TRP A 111 -18.90 -15.34 22.80
N GLN A 112 -18.14 -15.08 23.86
CA GLN A 112 -17.24 -16.04 24.49
C GLN A 112 -17.76 -16.34 25.90
N ALA A 113 -18.06 -17.61 26.16
CA ALA A 113 -18.44 -18.06 27.49
C ALA A 113 -17.18 -18.17 28.37
N ASP A 114 -17.25 -17.62 29.58
CA ASP A 114 -16.26 -17.87 30.61
C ASP A 114 -16.61 -19.18 31.31
N HIS A 115 -15.73 -20.17 31.15
CA HIS A 115 -15.92 -21.52 31.69
C HIS A 115 -15.92 -21.56 33.22
N ASP A 116 -15.35 -20.55 33.89
CA ASP A 116 -15.19 -20.52 35.35
C ASP A 116 -16.31 -19.75 36.06
N THR A 117 -16.83 -18.68 35.46
CA THR A 117 -17.81 -17.79 36.12
C THR A 117 -19.25 -17.96 35.66
N GLY A 118 -19.50 -18.73 34.58
CA GLY A 118 -20.82 -18.90 33.97
C GLY A 118 -21.39 -17.62 33.34
N LYS A 119 -20.62 -16.52 33.35
CA LYS A 119 -20.87 -15.30 32.58
C LYS A 119 -20.12 -15.41 31.24
N GLY A 120 -20.28 -14.44 30.36
CA GLY A 120 -19.48 -14.35 29.15
C GLY A 120 -19.28 -12.91 28.73
N SER A 121 -18.49 -12.72 27.68
CA SER A 121 -18.22 -11.40 27.13
C SER A 121 -18.34 -11.38 25.61
N TRP A 122 -18.74 -10.23 25.08
CA TRP A 122 -18.70 -9.97 23.64
C TRP A 122 -17.29 -9.55 23.24
N SER A 123 -16.74 -10.24 22.26
CA SER A 123 -15.43 -9.96 21.68
C SER A 123 -15.56 -9.71 20.18
N ASN A 124 -14.60 -9.02 19.56
CA ASN A 124 -14.55 -8.90 18.11
C ASN A 124 -13.16 -9.21 17.56
N ASP A 125 -13.13 -9.59 16.27
CA ASP A 125 -11.91 -10.02 15.56
C ASP A 125 -11.11 -8.89 14.90
N ARG A 126 -11.45 -7.63 15.19
CA ARG A 126 -10.71 -6.47 14.69
C ARG A 126 -9.55 -6.06 15.62
N THR A 127 -9.54 -6.56 16.85
CA THR A 127 -8.47 -6.33 17.82
C THR A 127 -7.14 -6.83 17.26
N GLY A 128 -6.11 -5.97 17.23
CA GLY A 128 -4.75 -6.31 16.77
C GLY A 128 -4.46 -6.07 15.28
N ASN A 129 -5.47 -6.03 14.41
CA ASN A 129 -5.25 -5.99 12.95
C ASN A 129 -5.14 -4.57 12.35
N GLY A 130 -5.23 -3.53 13.17
CA GLY A 130 -5.21 -2.12 12.71
C GLY A 130 -6.41 -1.76 11.82
N TRP A 131 -6.20 -0.87 10.83
CA TRP A 131 -7.26 -0.41 9.94
C TRP A 131 -7.20 -1.13 8.59
N VAL A 132 -7.80 -2.31 8.52
CA VAL A 132 -7.92 -3.12 7.30
C VAL A 132 -9.07 -2.61 6.43
N VAL A 133 -8.83 -2.56 5.12
CA VAL A 133 -9.81 -2.11 4.11
C VAL A 133 -9.79 -3.02 2.87
N PRO A 134 -10.95 -3.32 2.28
CA PRO A 134 -10.99 -3.96 0.97
C PRO A 134 -10.46 -3.00 -0.11
N ILE A 135 -9.65 -3.51 -1.03
CA ILE A 135 -9.09 -2.71 -2.14
C ILE A 135 -9.12 -3.51 -3.46
N PRO A 136 -9.39 -2.85 -4.60
CA PRO A 136 -9.08 -3.43 -5.89
C PRO A 136 -7.56 -3.40 -6.09
N VAL A 137 -6.98 -4.53 -6.50
CA VAL A 137 -5.53 -4.64 -6.71
C VAL A 137 -5.17 -4.83 -8.17
N GLY A 138 -6.14 -5.04 -9.06
CA GLY A 138 -5.85 -5.25 -10.47
C GLY A 138 -6.99 -5.88 -11.22
N TYR A 139 -6.63 -6.63 -12.26
CA TYR A 139 -7.55 -7.26 -13.17
C TYR A 139 -7.14 -8.69 -13.51
N GLY A 140 -8.15 -9.55 -13.65
CA GLY A 140 -8.03 -10.95 -14.06
C GLY A 140 -8.71 -11.16 -15.41
N ALA A 141 -8.10 -11.96 -16.27
CA ALA A 141 -8.62 -12.26 -17.59
C ALA A 141 -9.92 -13.08 -17.52
N LEU A 142 -10.96 -12.62 -18.24
CA LEU A 142 -12.20 -13.39 -18.44
C LEU A 142 -12.15 -14.29 -19.68
N GLY A 143 -11.16 -14.10 -20.54
CA GLY A 143 -11.05 -14.80 -21.81
C GLY A 143 -9.67 -14.64 -22.45
N GLU A 144 -9.58 -15.07 -23.70
CA GLU A 144 -8.35 -15.04 -24.49
C GLU A 144 -7.88 -13.62 -24.82
N LEU A 145 -6.61 -13.51 -25.25
CA LEU A 145 -6.07 -12.27 -25.77
C LEU A 145 -6.48 -12.12 -27.24
N HIS A 146 -7.20 -11.05 -27.54
CA HIS A 146 -7.60 -10.72 -28.89
C HIS A 146 -6.51 -9.90 -29.60
N ALA A 147 -6.24 -10.24 -30.86
CA ALA A 147 -5.29 -9.51 -31.68
C ALA A 147 -5.72 -8.04 -31.87
N ALA A 148 -4.74 -7.15 -32.07
CA ALA A 148 -5.02 -5.74 -32.34
C ALA A 148 -5.97 -5.57 -33.54
N GLY A 149 -6.98 -4.71 -33.40
CA GLY A 149 -7.99 -4.45 -34.44
C GLY A 149 -9.06 -5.53 -34.62
N SER A 150 -9.00 -6.65 -33.88
CA SER A 150 -10.03 -7.71 -33.98
C SER A 150 -11.31 -7.41 -33.18
N VAL A 151 -11.22 -6.52 -32.19
CA VAL A 151 -12.36 -6.08 -31.37
C VAL A 151 -12.77 -4.67 -31.82
N VAL A 152 -14.06 -4.47 -32.10
CA VAL A 152 -14.62 -3.18 -32.51
C VAL A 152 -14.67 -2.20 -31.32
N ASN A 153 -14.61 -0.89 -31.60
CA ASN A 153 -14.72 0.19 -30.61
C ASN A 153 -13.69 0.14 -29.47
N THR A 154 -12.50 -0.42 -29.72
CA THR A 154 -11.36 -0.31 -28.80
C THR A 154 -10.79 1.11 -28.81
N ARG A 155 -10.00 1.45 -27.78
CA ARG A 155 -9.38 2.78 -27.64
C ARG A 155 -8.43 3.12 -28.79
N ASP A 156 -7.75 2.11 -29.32
CA ASP A 156 -6.90 2.18 -30.49
C ASP A 156 -6.89 0.81 -31.21
N ALA A 157 -6.38 0.79 -32.45
CA ALA A 157 -6.36 -0.40 -33.30
C ALA A 157 -5.03 -1.17 -33.31
N VAL A 158 -4.03 -0.74 -32.52
CA VAL A 158 -2.67 -1.30 -32.54
C VAL A 158 -2.32 -2.08 -31.28
N THR A 159 -3.07 -1.89 -30.20
CA THR A 159 -2.88 -2.59 -28.92
C THR A 159 -3.76 -3.84 -28.87
N PRO A 160 -3.21 -5.02 -28.52
CA PRO A 160 -4.01 -6.21 -28.24
C PRO A 160 -5.06 -5.96 -27.14
N PHE A 161 -6.22 -6.61 -27.26
CA PHE A 161 -7.35 -6.36 -26.36
C PHE A 161 -7.68 -7.60 -25.54
N ARG A 162 -8.09 -7.41 -24.28
CA ARG A 162 -8.55 -8.50 -23.42
C ARG A 162 -9.70 -8.03 -22.53
N PHE A 163 -10.73 -8.87 -22.42
CA PHE A 163 -11.78 -8.68 -21.42
C PHE A 163 -11.29 -9.13 -20.05
N VAL A 164 -11.55 -8.30 -19.05
CA VAL A 164 -11.06 -8.52 -17.69
C VAL A 164 -12.14 -8.20 -16.65
N GLU A 165 -12.01 -8.80 -15.48
CA GLU A 165 -12.76 -8.45 -14.27
C GLU A 165 -11.82 -7.91 -13.17
N SER A 166 -12.38 -7.24 -12.17
CA SER A 166 -11.61 -6.69 -11.05
C SER A 166 -11.12 -7.79 -10.11
N LEU A 167 -9.84 -7.72 -9.73
CA LEU A 167 -9.28 -8.51 -8.65
C LEU A 167 -9.28 -7.68 -7.35
N TYR A 168 -9.72 -8.31 -6.28
CA TYR A 168 -9.82 -7.70 -4.97
C TYR A 168 -8.86 -8.37 -3.99
N SER A 169 -8.30 -7.54 -3.11
CA SER A 169 -7.58 -7.99 -1.93
C SER A 169 -7.91 -7.07 -0.76
N VAL A 170 -7.13 -7.16 0.31
CA VAL A 170 -7.21 -6.26 1.45
C VAL A 170 -5.90 -5.48 1.58
N GLY A 171 -6.05 -4.21 1.94
CA GLY A 171 -4.96 -3.36 2.34
C GLY A 171 -5.12 -2.92 3.79
N GLN A 172 -4.09 -2.29 4.32
CA GLN A 172 -4.12 -1.72 5.66
C GLN A 172 -3.62 -0.28 5.60
N TRP A 173 -4.35 0.62 6.27
CA TRP A 173 -3.87 1.96 6.53
C TRP A 173 -2.94 1.93 7.74
N VAL A 174 -1.66 2.20 7.50
CA VAL A 174 -0.59 2.16 8.50
C VAL A 174 0.01 3.56 8.63
N SER A 175 0.26 4.00 9.86
CA SER A 175 0.94 5.29 10.05
C SER A 175 2.40 5.16 9.60
N PRO A 176 2.97 6.14 8.85
CA PRO A 176 4.31 6.04 8.29
C PRO A 176 5.42 5.71 9.30
N HIS A 177 5.26 6.09 10.59
CA HIS A 177 6.23 5.78 11.64
C HIS A 177 6.35 4.28 11.97
N ARG A 178 5.37 3.46 11.60
CA ARG A 178 5.41 1.99 11.78
C ARG A 178 6.08 1.27 10.61
N LEU A 179 6.44 1.97 9.54
CA LEU A 179 7.07 1.37 8.38
C LEU A 179 8.58 1.35 8.57
N HIS A 180 9.16 0.16 8.57
CA HIS A 180 10.59 -0.01 8.80
C HIS A 180 11.40 0.11 7.51
N VAL A 181 10.90 -0.43 6.41
CA VAL A 181 11.61 -0.40 5.13
C VAL A 181 10.86 0.45 4.10
N PRO A 182 11.56 1.22 3.26
CA PRO A 182 10.94 2.08 2.25
C PRO A 182 10.15 1.29 1.20
N GLU A 183 10.56 0.05 0.91
CA GLU A 183 9.91 -0.85 -0.03
C GLU A 183 8.46 -1.15 0.37
N SER A 184 8.14 -1.15 1.67
CA SER A 184 6.77 -1.30 2.18
C SER A 184 5.82 -0.19 1.72
N LEU A 185 6.33 0.99 1.30
CA LEU A 185 5.50 2.08 0.76
C LEU A 185 5.21 1.93 -0.74
N LEU A 186 6.02 1.16 -1.46
CA LEU A 186 6.03 1.19 -2.90
C LEU A 186 5.01 0.22 -3.47
N TRP A 187 4.20 0.71 -4.40
CA TRP A 187 3.31 -0.09 -5.20
C TRP A 187 3.85 -0.17 -6.63
N TYR A 188 3.90 -1.38 -7.19
CA TYR A 188 4.43 -1.61 -8.53
C TYR A 188 3.53 -2.56 -9.32
N ALA A 189 3.53 -2.43 -10.64
CA ALA A 189 2.76 -3.30 -11.51
C ALA A 189 3.46 -4.66 -11.67
N ASP A 190 2.72 -5.74 -11.46
CA ASP A 190 3.07 -7.14 -11.75
C ASP A 190 2.06 -7.66 -12.78
N THR A 191 2.54 -7.78 -14.02
CA THR A 191 1.74 -8.18 -15.17
C THR A 191 2.27 -9.50 -15.71
N GLN A 192 1.42 -10.52 -15.68
CA GLN A 192 1.67 -11.89 -16.14
C GLN A 192 0.58 -12.25 -17.17
N PRO A 193 0.70 -11.78 -18.43
CA PRO A 193 -0.33 -11.93 -19.45
C PRO A 193 -0.68 -13.38 -19.78
N GLU A 194 0.29 -14.29 -19.63
CA GLU A 194 0.14 -15.73 -19.82
C GLU A 194 -0.77 -16.39 -18.77
N LEU A 195 -0.77 -15.86 -17.54
CA LEU A 195 -1.71 -16.26 -16.49
C LEU A 195 -2.99 -15.42 -16.49
N GLY A 196 -3.06 -14.41 -17.38
CA GLY A 196 -4.17 -13.46 -17.41
C GLY A 196 -4.23 -12.53 -16.19
N LEU A 197 -3.10 -12.29 -15.51
CA LEU A 197 -3.04 -11.48 -14.30
C LEU A 197 -2.40 -10.12 -14.58
N TYR A 198 -3.09 -9.05 -14.21
CA TYR A 198 -2.66 -7.67 -14.39
C TYR A 198 -2.88 -6.92 -13.07
N ARG A 199 -1.94 -6.99 -12.14
CA ARG A 199 -2.16 -6.48 -10.77
C ARG A 199 -1.05 -5.58 -10.27
N CYS A 200 -1.36 -4.77 -9.27
CA CYS A 200 -0.38 -4.04 -8.48
C CYS A 200 0.02 -4.89 -7.27
N ARG A 201 1.28 -4.78 -6.88
CA ARG A 201 1.86 -5.43 -5.70
C ARG A 201 2.54 -4.41 -4.81
N ASN A 202 2.63 -4.78 -3.55
CA ASN A 202 3.32 -4.04 -2.53
C ASN A 202 4.00 -5.06 -1.61
N ASP A 203 5.30 -4.88 -1.38
CA ASP A 203 6.13 -5.85 -0.64
C ASP A 203 6.13 -5.57 0.87
N HIS A 204 5.02 -5.05 1.37
CA HIS A 204 4.89 -4.86 2.81
C HIS A 204 4.80 -6.22 3.50
N ALA A 205 5.89 -6.58 4.18
CA ALA A 205 5.93 -7.68 5.13
C ALA A 205 5.88 -7.09 6.55
N GLN A 206 5.00 -7.62 7.37
CA GLN A 206 5.04 -7.37 8.81
C GLN A 206 6.32 -8.02 9.39
N PRO A 207 7.15 -7.29 10.14
CA PRO A 207 8.22 -7.92 10.89
C PRO A 207 7.61 -8.88 11.93
N PRO A 208 8.22 -10.05 12.19
CA PRO A 208 7.78 -10.89 13.28
C PRO A 208 8.02 -10.14 14.61
N ASN A 209 6.93 -9.85 15.34
CA ASN A 209 6.82 -9.17 16.65
C ASN A 209 6.81 -7.63 16.63
N GLU A 210 5.62 -7.04 16.79
CA GLU A 210 5.42 -5.60 17.08
C GLU A 210 5.56 -5.27 18.59
N ASP A 211 5.66 -6.25 19.49
CA ASP A 211 5.58 -6.04 20.95
C ASP A 211 6.86 -5.45 21.61
N GLU A 212 7.99 -5.31 20.90
CA GLU A 212 9.26 -4.87 21.50
C GLU A 212 9.73 -3.44 21.13
N LEU A 213 9.02 -2.71 20.28
CA LEU A 213 9.56 -1.45 19.71
C LEU A 213 8.81 -0.18 20.12
N ASP A 214 8.33 -0.14 21.37
CA ASP A 214 7.89 1.10 22.01
C ASP A 214 9.12 1.92 22.45
N THR A 215 9.82 2.51 21.47
CA THR A 215 10.81 3.55 21.74
C THR A 215 10.12 4.91 21.60
N PRO A 216 9.91 5.66 22.70
CA PRO A 216 9.32 6.98 22.62
C PRO A 216 10.31 7.90 21.89
N PHE A 217 9.93 8.31 20.68
CA PHE A 217 10.65 9.34 19.94
C PHE A 217 10.30 10.69 20.56
N GLU A 218 11.20 11.26 21.38
CA GLU A 218 11.05 12.61 21.90
C GLU A 218 11.07 13.64 20.76
N PHE A 219 10.01 14.43 20.66
CA PHE A 219 9.92 15.56 19.75
C PHE A 219 10.71 16.72 20.36
N ASP A 220 11.88 17.05 19.82
CA ASP A 220 12.55 18.31 20.16
C ASP A 220 11.84 19.46 19.43
N THR A 221 11.12 20.28 20.20
CA THR A 221 10.35 21.43 19.70
C THR A 221 11.19 22.69 19.49
N THR A 222 12.53 22.61 19.60
CA THR A 222 13.37 23.82 19.71
C THR A 222 13.98 24.29 18.39
N THR A 223 13.27 24.18 17.26
CA THR A 223 13.65 24.92 16.04
C THR A 223 12.42 25.21 15.17
N TYR A 224 11.83 26.39 15.37
CA TYR A 224 10.98 27.09 14.41
C TYR A 224 11.71 28.34 13.90
#